data_AF-A0A0R3CZ69-F1
#
_entry.id   AF-A0A0R3CZ69-F1
#
_cell.length_a   1.000
_cell.length_b   1.000
_cell.length_c   1.000
_cell.angle_alpha   90.00
_cell.angle_beta   90.00
_cell.angle_gamma   90.00
#
_symmetry.space_group_name_H-M   'P 1'
#
loop_
_entity.id
_entity.type
_entity.pdbx_description
1 polymer ?
#
loop_
_entity_poly.entity_id
_entity_poly.type
_entity_poly.pdbx_seq_one_letter_code
_entity_poly.pdbx_strand_id
1 'polypeptide(L)'
;MTARATEQIGEAIFHVLFSAAVLHVFDPATLVPWNGLSVRVDPVEAVFDYSMPAIGFSHLRLRSLKPEVRRRALSWLWQYGGRPAMRGVLEANDAYPTDVQVMFAKWLREESPELSALSFDELRALGQLYDWGLSEFGGLPERSVFDRVVRRRSSVSLFEHLVDETFVGRETELQALRNFVGVVAPSIWERLRSFVGLESQPPMVLWGPGGIGKTALIGKFLLEHVNAPQSGWFPFSYLTFDSETVDIREPFTLLVAVTSQLEFQVPDGSAGDSEFPKPRK
;
A
#
# COMPACT_ATOMS: atom_id res chain seq x y z
N MET A 1 50.94 2.42 -8.10
CA MET A 1 50.30 1.23 -7.47
C MET A 1 49.04 1.58 -6.68
N THR A 2 48.88 2.82 -6.20
CA THR A 2 47.76 3.28 -5.35
C THR A 2 46.42 3.46 -6.09
N ALA A 3 46.39 4.09 -7.27
CA ALA A 3 45.12 4.38 -7.96
C ALA A 3 44.33 3.12 -8.38
N ARG A 4 45.02 2.10 -8.91
CA ARG A 4 44.41 0.83 -9.34
C ARG A 4 43.83 0.02 -8.18
N ALA A 5 44.46 0.08 -7.01
CA ALA A 5 43.96 -0.57 -5.80
C ALA A 5 42.72 0.14 -5.26
N THR A 6 42.69 1.48 -5.27
CA THR A 6 41.51 2.26 -4.87
C THR A 6 40.32 2.02 -5.81
N GLU A 7 40.57 1.92 -7.12
CA GLU A 7 39.54 1.60 -8.12
C GLU A 7 38.95 0.20 -7.92
N GLN A 8 39.80 -0.80 -7.65
CA GLN A 8 39.38 -2.18 -7.35
C GLN A 8 38.59 -2.30 -6.03
N ILE A 9 38.93 -1.52 -5.01
CA ILE A 9 38.17 -1.45 -3.76
C ILE A 9 36.79 -0.82 -4.01
N GLY A 10 36.73 0.24 -4.83
CA GLY A 10 35.46 0.86 -5.23
C GLY A 10 34.55 -0.11 -6.00
N GLU A 11 35.11 -0.87 -6.94
CA GLU A 11 34.40 -1.91 -7.68
C GLU A 11 33.88 -3.01 -6.74
N ALA A 12 34.72 -3.48 -5.82
CA ALA A 12 34.32 -4.51 -4.86
C ALA A 12 33.18 -4.07 -3.93
N ILE A 13 33.17 -2.80 -3.49
CA ILE A 13 32.05 -2.24 -2.72
C ILE A 13 30.75 -2.29 -3.53
N PHE A 14 30.78 -1.99 -4.84
CA PHE A 14 29.57 -2.06 -5.68
C PHE A 14 28.98 -3.46 -5.75
N HIS A 15 29.81 -4.50 -5.82
CA HIS A 15 29.34 -5.89 -5.80
C HIS A 15 28.62 -6.26 -4.50
N VAL A 16 29.06 -5.74 -3.35
CA VAL A 16 28.33 -5.92 -2.08
C VAL A 16 27.03 -5.12 -2.08
N LEU A 17 27.06 -3.88 -2.57
CA LEU A 17 25.87 -3.03 -2.67
C LEU A 17 24.80 -3.62 -3.61
N PHE A 18 25.20 -4.30 -4.69
CA PHE A 18 24.28 -5.02 -5.56
C PHE A 18 23.54 -6.13 -4.83
N SER A 19 24.25 -6.93 -4.04
CA SER A 19 23.67 -7.98 -3.21
C SER A 19 22.70 -7.42 -2.18
N ALA A 20 23.07 -6.31 -1.53
CA ALA A 20 22.18 -5.63 -0.59
C ALA A 20 20.96 -4.99 -1.27
N ALA A 21 21.06 -4.55 -2.52
CA ALA A 21 20.01 -3.81 -3.22
C ALA A 21 18.80 -4.67 -3.61
N VAL A 22 19.01 -5.96 -3.86
CA VAL A 22 17.93 -6.92 -4.17
C VAL A 22 17.22 -7.46 -2.92
N LEU A 23 17.68 -7.08 -1.73
CA LEU A 23 17.12 -7.49 -0.44
C LEU A 23 16.42 -6.32 0.25
N HIS A 24 15.16 -6.48 0.65
CA HIS A 24 14.45 -5.44 1.41
C HIS A 24 15.17 -5.14 2.73
N VAL A 25 15.53 -6.20 3.46
CA VAL A 25 16.36 -6.15 4.66
C VAL A 25 17.39 -7.26 4.60
N PHE A 26 18.56 -7.05 5.21
CA PHE A 26 19.66 -8.00 5.19
C PHE A 26 20.52 -7.92 6.44
N ASP A 27 21.21 -9.03 6.76
CA ASP A 27 22.36 -9.02 7.66
C ASP A 27 23.62 -8.76 6.82
N PRO A 28 24.37 -7.66 7.07
CA PRO A 28 25.58 -7.37 6.33
C PRO A 28 26.59 -8.51 6.34
N ALA A 29 26.69 -9.27 7.43
CA ALA A 29 27.70 -10.32 7.59
C ALA A 29 27.44 -11.54 6.70
N THR A 30 26.21 -11.70 6.19
CA THR A 30 25.81 -12.85 5.37
C THR A 30 25.74 -12.53 3.87
N LEU A 31 26.03 -11.28 3.47
CA LEU A 31 25.96 -10.88 2.07
C LEU A 31 27.01 -11.61 1.23
N VAL A 32 26.56 -12.20 0.13
CA VAL A 32 27.39 -12.80 -0.91
C VAL A 32 27.54 -11.80 -2.05
N PRO A 33 28.72 -11.19 -2.26
CA PRO A 33 28.93 -10.17 -3.28
C PRO A 33 28.71 -10.73 -4.70
N TRP A 34 28.08 -9.95 -5.58
CA TRP A 34 27.84 -10.38 -6.96
C TRP A 34 29.17 -10.64 -7.72
N ASN A 35 29.25 -11.72 -8.51
CA ASN A 35 30.40 -12.13 -9.32
C ASN A 35 31.72 -12.49 -8.60
N GLY A 36 31.72 -12.55 -7.26
CA GLY A 36 32.92 -12.92 -6.50
C GLY A 36 34.02 -11.85 -6.58
N LEU A 37 34.57 -11.45 -5.44
CA LEU A 37 35.53 -10.36 -5.40
C LEU A 37 36.95 -10.87 -5.69
N SER A 38 37.65 -10.20 -6.61
CA SER A 38 39.11 -10.37 -6.77
C SER A 38 39.91 -9.80 -5.59
N VAL A 39 39.27 -8.94 -4.79
CA VAL A 39 39.81 -8.31 -3.57
C VAL A 39 38.89 -8.63 -2.40
N ARG A 40 39.41 -9.17 -1.29
CA ARG A 40 38.58 -9.37 -0.09
C ARG A 40 38.18 -8.02 0.50
N VAL A 41 36.88 -7.76 0.54
CA VAL A 41 36.27 -6.64 1.26
C VAL A 41 35.35 -7.23 2.32
N ASP A 42 35.39 -6.68 3.54
CA ASP A 42 34.42 -7.04 4.57
C ASP A 42 33.04 -6.47 4.18
N PRO A 43 32.02 -7.32 3.95
CA PRO A 43 30.69 -6.85 3.58
C PRO A 43 30.08 -5.90 4.61
N VAL A 44 30.40 -6.06 5.90
CA VAL A 44 29.91 -5.18 6.97
C VAL A 44 30.43 -3.76 6.78
N GLU A 45 31.74 -3.61 6.57
CA GLU A 45 32.39 -2.32 6.32
C GLU A 45 31.89 -1.71 5.01
N ALA A 46 31.77 -2.52 3.95
CA ALA A 46 31.37 -2.06 2.61
C ALA A 46 30.00 -1.41 2.57
N VAL A 47 29.05 -1.87 3.39
CA VAL A 47 27.66 -1.37 3.37
C VAL A 47 27.34 -0.42 4.52
N PHE A 48 28.21 -0.28 5.53
CA PHE A 48 27.89 0.43 6.77
C PHE A 48 27.41 1.86 6.51
N ASP A 49 28.18 2.64 5.74
CA ASP A 49 27.88 4.03 5.40
C ASP A 49 26.71 4.20 4.42
N TYR A 50 26.33 3.12 3.74
CA TYR A 50 25.29 3.10 2.71
C TYR A 50 23.97 2.50 3.17
N SER A 51 23.90 2.08 4.43
CA SER A 51 22.75 1.40 5.01
C SER A 51 22.31 2.06 6.30
N MET A 52 21.11 1.71 6.74
CA MET A 52 20.52 2.13 8.00
C MET A 52 19.89 0.93 8.71
N PRO A 53 19.75 0.97 10.05
CA PRO A 53 18.99 -0.04 10.77
C PRO A 53 17.57 -0.16 10.18
N ALA A 54 17.13 -1.39 9.92
CA ALA A 54 15.78 -1.63 9.42
C ALA A 54 14.76 -1.43 10.55
N ILE A 55 13.89 -0.42 10.41
CA ILE A 55 12.83 -0.12 11.38
C ILE A 55 11.89 -1.33 11.48
N GLY A 56 11.54 -1.75 12.70
CA GLY A 56 10.78 -2.98 12.97
C GLY A 56 11.60 -4.26 13.03
N PHE A 57 12.83 -4.25 12.50
CA PHE A 57 13.73 -5.42 12.47
C PHE A 57 15.04 -5.19 13.24
N SER A 58 15.14 -4.08 13.96
CA SER A 58 16.34 -3.70 14.71
C SER A 58 16.75 -4.74 15.77
N HIS A 59 15.79 -5.44 16.36
CA HIS A 59 16.02 -6.55 17.30
C HIS A 59 16.76 -7.74 16.66
N LEU A 60 16.62 -7.92 15.33
CA LEU A 60 17.34 -8.92 14.53
C LEU A 60 18.63 -8.36 13.93
N ARG A 61 18.99 -7.11 14.25
CA ARG A 61 20.15 -6.38 13.70
C ARG A 61 20.16 -6.25 12.17
N LEU A 62 19.00 -6.43 11.53
CA LEU A 62 18.89 -6.27 10.09
C LEU A 62 19.00 -4.81 9.66
N ARG A 63 19.50 -4.61 8.44
CA ARG A 63 19.70 -3.30 7.84
C ARG A 63 18.97 -3.21 6.51
N SER A 64 18.75 -1.99 6.05
CA SER A 64 18.28 -1.69 4.70
C SER A 64 19.21 -0.67 4.06
N LEU A 65 19.41 -0.75 2.75
CA LEU A 65 20.14 0.29 2.02
C LEU A 65 19.38 1.60 2.07
N LYS A 66 20.12 2.72 2.12
CA LYS A 66 19.54 4.03 1.90
C LYS A 66 18.85 4.10 0.53
N PRO A 67 17.69 4.76 0.40
CA PRO A 67 16.88 4.73 -0.82
C PRO A 67 17.65 5.10 -2.10
N GLU A 68 18.46 6.15 -2.04
CA GLU A 68 19.25 6.65 -3.16
C GLU A 68 20.35 5.66 -3.60
N VAL A 69 20.98 4.98 -2.64
CA VAL A 69 21.99 3.96 -2.93
C VAL A 69 21.34 2.75 -3.59
N ARG A 70 20.20 2.30 -3.05
CA ARG A 70 19.43 1.18 -3.59
C ARG A 70 19.00 1.44 -5.02
N ARG A 71 18.38 2.60 -5.31
CA ARG A 71 17.96 3.00 -6.66
C ARG A 71 19.12 2.93 -7.65
N ARG A 72 20.27 3.50 -7.28
CA ARG A 72 21.46 3.49 -8.13
C ARG A 72 21.98 2.08 -8.40
N ALA A 73 22.07 1.26 -7.36
CA ALA A 73 22.52 -0.13 -7.47
C ALA A 73 21.58 -0.97 -8.35
N LEU A 74 20.26 -0.83 -8.18
CA LEU A 74 19.27 -1.50 -9.02
C LEU A 74 19.32 -1.02 -10.48
N SER A 75 19.49 0.28 -10.72
CA SER A 75 19.65 0.84 -12.07
C SER A 75 20.85 0.24 -12.79
N TRP A 76 21.98 0.06 -12.10
CA TRP A 76 23.14 -0.61 -12.67
C TRP A 76 22.88 -2.09 -12.95
N LEU A 77 22.34 -2.85 -11.99
CA LEU A 77 21.96 -4.26 -12.23
C LEU A 77 21.04 -4.40 -13.44
N TRP A 78 20.10 -3.46 -13.60
CA TRP A 78 19.23 -3.40 -14.77
C TRP A 78 20.01 -3.22 -16.08
N GLN A 79 20.96 -2.29 -16.13
CA GLN A 79 21.80 -2.04 -17.31
C GLN A 79 22.67 -3.25 -17.69
N TYR A 80 23.16 -4.01 -16.70
CA TYR A 80 24.01 -5.17 -16.97
C TYR A 80 23.24 -6.39 -17.48
N GLY A 81 22.01 -6.60 -17.04
CA GLY A 81 21.26 -7.80 -17.45
C GLY A 81 19.82 -7.87 -16.99
N GLY A 82 19.19 -6.74 -16.66
CA GLY A 82 17.77 -6.65 -16.33
C GLY A 82 17.34 -7.53 -15.15
N ARG A 83 16.12 -8.08 -15.25
CA ARG A 83 15.57 -9.02 -14.25
C ARG A 83 16.43 -10.27 -14.06
N PRO A 84 16.99 -10.91 -15.10
CA PRO A 84 17.89 -12.06 -14.93
C PRO A 84 19.09 -11.77 -14.02
N ALA A 85 19.75 -10.61 -14.17
CA ALA A 85 20.88 -10.23 -13.33
C ALA A 85 20.44 -10.06 -11.86
N MET A 86 19.37 -9.30 -11.61
CA MET A 86 18.83 -9.11 -10.25
C MET A 86 18.41 -10.44 -9.61
N ARG A 87 17.81 -11.34 -10.39
CA ARG A 87 17.38 -12.67 -9.92
C ARG A 87 18.58 -13.52 -9.53
N GLY A 88 19.63 -13.57 -10.35
CA GLY A 88 20.85 -14.30 -10.01
C GLY A 88 21.54 -13.78 -8.75
N VAL A 89 21.52 -12.46 -8.53
CA VAL A 89 22.03 -11.86 -7.28
C VAL A 89 21.15 -12.26 -6.09
N LEU A 90 19.84 -12.22 -6.25
CA LEU A 90 18.88 -12.59 -5.20
C LEU A 90 19.00 -14.08 -4.84
N GLU A 91 19.14 -14.98 -5.81
CA GLU A 91 19.30 -16.42 -5.58
C GLU A 91 20.58 -16.78 -4.83
N ALA A 92 21.61 -15.93 -4.90
CA ALA A 92 22.86 -16.11 -4.18
C ALA A 92 22.82 -15.61 -2.72
N ASN A 93 21.73 -14.96 -2.29
CA ASN A 93 21.62 -14.35 -0.97
C ASN A 93 20.31 -14.77 -0.28
N ASP A 94 20.39 -15.11 1.01
CA ASP A 94 19.21 -15.48 1.78
C ASP A 94 18.31 -14.26 2.04
N ALA A 95 17.12 -14.27 1.46
CA ALA A 95 16.17 -13.18 1.58
C ALA A 95 15.21 -13.37 2.76
N TYR A 96 15.11 -12.36 3.62
CA TYR A 96 14.12 -12.36 4.69
C TYR A 96 12.70 -12.19 4.11
N PRO A 97 11.72 -13.04 4.47
CA PRO A 97 10.42 -13.10 3.81
C PRO A 97 9.47 -11.99 4.28
N THR A 98 9.80 -10.74 3.95
CA THR A 98 8.89 -9.58 4.13
C THR A 98 7.95 -9.43 2.94
N ASP A 99 6.80 -8.77 3.11
CA ASP A 99 5.86 -8.53 2.00
C ASP A 99 6.50 -7.77 0.84
N VAL A 100 7.37 -6.79 1.14
CA VAL A 100 8.17 -6.08 0.13
C VAL A 100 9.08 -7.04 -0.63
N GLN A 101 9.76 -7.96 0.06
CA GLN A 101 10.64 -8.94 -0.58
C GLN A 101 9.86 -9.92 -1.46
N VAL A 102 8.69 -10.38 -0.97
CA VAL A 102 7.80 -11.26 -1.73
C VAL A 102 7.30 -10.55 -2.99
N MET A 103 6.85 -9.30 -2.87
CA MET A 103 6.40 -8.50 -4.01
C MET A 103 7.51 -8.24 -5.02
N PHE A 104 8.73 -7.94 -4.54
CA PHE A 104 9.90 -7.77 -5.41
C PHE A 104 10.27 -9.07 -6.15
N ALA A 105 10.22 -10.22 -5.46
CA ALA A 105 10.46 -11.52 -6.09
C ALA A 105 9.39 -11.86 -7.15
N LYS A 106 8.11 -11.55 -6.90
CA LYS A 106 7.03 -11.68 -7.89
C LYS A 106 7.30 -10.80 -9.12
N TRP A 107 7.67 -9.53 -8.90
CA TRP A 107 8.06 -8.63 -9.98
C TRP A 107 9.24 -9.20 -10.79
N LEU A 108 10.29 -9.74 -10.15
CA LEU A 108 11.41 -10.36 -10.87
C LEU A 108 11.01 -11.56 -11.74
N ARG A 109 9.91 -12.25 -11.41
CA ARG A 109 9.34 -13.37 -12.17
C ARG A 109 8.33 -12.94 -13.24
N GLU A 110 8.14 -11.62 -13.43
CA GLU A 110 7.15 -11.08 -14.38
C GLU A 110 5.70 -11.41 -14.02
N GLU A 111 5.45 -11.67 -12.74
CA GLU A 111 4.10 -11.81 -12.21
C GLU A 111 3.50 -10.41 -12.00
N SER A 112 2.54 -10.02 -12.84
CA SER A 112 1.84 -8.75 -12.70
C SER A 112 0.84 -8.83 -11.54
N PRO A 113 0.92 -7.95 -10.52
CA PRO A 113 -0.06 -7.94 -9.45
C PRO A 113 -1.41 -7.43 -9.94
N GLU A 114 -2.48 -8.14 -9.60
CA GLU A 114 -3.84 -7.64 -9.76
C GLU A 114 -4.15 -6.65 -8.62
N LEU A 115 -4.10 -5.35 -8.91
CA LEU A 115 -4.22 -4.30 -7.89
C LEU A 115 -5.50 -4.38 -7.05
N SER A 116 -6.62 -4.82 -7.63
CA SER A 116 -7.90 -5.00 -6.94
C SER A 116 -7.89 -6.15 -5.92
N ALA A 117 -6.99 -7.11 -6.08
CA ALA A 117 -6.90 -8.28 -5.21
C ALA A 117 -5.92 -8.08 -4.04
N LEU A 118 -5.06 -7.07 -4.10
CA LEU A 118 -4.06 -6.80 -3.06
C LEU A 118 -4.70 -6.22 -1.80
N SER A 119 -4.24 -6.70 -0.64
CA SER A 119 -4.48 -6.05 0.65
C SER A 119 -3.77 -4.69 0.74
N PHE A 120 -4.11 -3.88 1.74
CA PHE A 120 -3.44 -2.61 1.97
C PHE A 120 -1.95 -2.78 2.28
N ASP A 121 -1.57 -3.81 3.04
CA ASP A 121 -0.16 -4.10 3.34
C ASP A 121 0.61 -4.53 2.09
N GLU A 122 0.00 -5.33 1.21
CA GLU A 122 0.59 -5.67 -0.10
C GLU A 122 0.69 -4.45 -1.03
N LEU A 123 -0.29 -3.53 -0.99
CA LEU A 123 -0.23 -2.27 -1.72
C LEU A 123 0.89 -1.37 -1.19
N ARG A 124 1.11 -1.32 0.14
CA ARG A 124 2.27 -0.63 0.74
C ARG A 124 3.59 -1.27 0.30
N ALA A 125 3.65 -2.60 0.27
CA ALA A 125 4.80 -3.33 -0.23
C ALA A 125 5.09 -2.98 -1.70
N LEU A 126 4.07 -2.96 -2.56
CA LEU A 126 4.18 -2.51 -3.94
C LEU A 126 4.59 -1.03 -4.05
N GLY A 127 4.11 -0.18 -3.14
CA GLY A 127 4.54 1.22 -3.00
C GLY A 127 6.05 1.36 -2.82
N GLN A 128 6.64 0.51 -1.96
CA GLN A 128 8.08 0.48 -1.72
C GLN A 128 8.88 0.16 -2.99
N LEU A 129 8.35 -0.65 -3.91
CA LEU A 129 8.98 -0.95 -5.20
C LEU A 129 9.02 0.28 -6.12
N TYR A 130 7.99 1.13 -6.10
CA TYR A 130 8.04 2.43 -6.77
C TYR A 130 9.10 3.33 -6.15
N ASP A 131 9.20 3.34 -4.81
CA ASP A 131 10.22 4.11 -4.10
C ASP A 131 11.64 3.61 -4.39
N TRP A 132 11.81 2.37 -4.83
CA TRP A 132 13.07 1.83 -5.34
C TRP A 132 13.37 2.19 -6.80
N GLY A 133 12.47 2.93 -7.47
CA GLY A 133 12.62 3.36 -8.85
C GLY A 133 12.27 2.29 -9.90
N LEU A 134 11.66 1.17 -9.50
CA LEU A 134 11.41 0.06 -10.43
C LEU A 134 10.42 0.40 -11.55
N SER A 135 9.66 1.49 -11.43
CA SER A 135 8.77 1.97 -12.51
C SER A 135 9.51 2.30 -13.79
N GLU A 136 10.80 2.67 -13.70
CA GLU A 136 11.66 2.95 -14.86
C GLU A 136 12.00 1.68 -15.65
N PHE A 137 11.88 0.50 -15.03
CA PHE A 137 12.24 -0.80 -15.61
C PHE A 137 11.03 -1.54 -16.20
N GLY A 138 9.83 -0.98 -16.07
CA GLY A 138 8.58 -1.55 -16.57
C GLY A 138 8.04 -2.74 -15.77
N GLY A 139 6.82 -3.16 -16.12
CA GLY A 139 6.08 -4.26 -15.50
C GLY A 139 5.52 -3.98 -14.11
N LEU A 140 5.66 -2.76 -13.59
CA LEU A 140 4.76 -2.25 -12.54
C LEU A 140 3.50 -1.65 -13.19
N PRO A 141 2.36 -1.65 -12.49
CA PRO A 141 1.18 -0.90 -12.93
C PRO A 141 1.47 0.59 -13.13
N GLU A 142 0.56 1.29 -13.82
CA GLU A 142 0.67 2.74 -13.94
C GLU A 142 0.53 3.40 -12.55
N ARG A 143 1.43 4.34 -12.24
CA ARG A 143 1.47 5.01 -10.92
C ARG A 143 0.15 5.70 -10.57
N SER A 144 -0.51 6.33 -11.54
CA SER A 144 -1.80 7.01 -11.33
C SER A 144 -2.90 6.04 -10.91
N VAL A 145 -2.91 4.83 -11.49
CA VAL A 145 -3.85 3.75 -11.18
C VAL A 145 -3.55 3.18 -9.80
N PHE A 146 -2.27 2.92 -9.51
CA PHE A 146 -1.81 2.47 -8.19
C PHE A 146 -2.23 3.44 -7.09
N ASP A 147 -1.91 4.73 -7.23
CA ASP A 147 -2.25 5.75 -6.23
C ASP A 147 -3.76 5.84 -5.98
N ARG A 148 -4.58 5.69 -7.03
CA ARG A 148 -6.04 5.65 -6.90
C ARG A 148 -6.52 4.43 -6.11
N VAL A 149 -5.94 3.26 -6.34
CA VAL A 149 -6.29 2.03 -5.61
C VAL A 149 -5.85 2.13 -4.15
N VAL A 150 -4.63 2.60 -3.88
CA VAL A 150 -4.11 2.83 -2.52
C VAL A 150 -5.02 3.75 -1.74
N ARG A 151 -5.42 4.90 -2.33
CA ARG A 151 -6.32 5.85 -1.67
C ARG A 151 -7.68 5.23 -1.31
N ARG A 152 -8.27 4.46 -2.23
CA ARG A 152 -9.54 3.78 -1.97
C ARG A 152 -9.39 2.73 -0.86
N ARG A 153 -8.33 1.92 -0.92
CA ARG A 153 -8.11 0.81 0.01
C ARG A 153 -7.71 1.28 1.42
N SER A 154 -6.98 2.38 1.55
CA SER A 154 -6.59 2.90 2.86
C SER A 154 -7.79 3.33 3.72
N SER A 155 -8.93 3.65 3.09
CA SER A 155 -10.18 4.00 3.80
C SER A 155 -10.80 2.80 4.53
N VAL A 156 -10.41 1.58 4.17
CA VAL A 156 -10.91 0.32 4.76
C VAL A 156 -9.81 -0.56 5.35
N SER A 157 -8.56 -0.09 5.40
CA SER A 157 -7.42 -0.91 5.84
C SER A 157 -7.61 -1.45 7.26
N LEU A 158 -8.24 -0.68 8.14
CA LEU A 158 -8.54 -1.09 9.51
C LEU A 158 -9.51 -2.30 9.60
N PHE A 159 -10.24 -2.60 8.53
CA PHE A 159 -11.17 -3.72 8.50
C PHE A 159 -10.58 -4.99 7.88
N GLU A 160 -9.46 -4.91 7.16
CA GLU A 160 -8.89 -6.06 6.46
C GLU A 160 -8.56 -7.21 7.40
N HIS A 161 -8.01 -6.92 8.59
CA HIS A 161 -7.70 -7.93 9.60
C HIS A 161 -8.94 -8.42 10.37
N LEU A 162 -10.06 -7.70 10.32
CA LEU A 162 -11.31 -8.06 11.00
C LEU A 162 -12.21 -8.95 10.14
N VAL A 163 -11.95 -8.99 8.84
CA VAL A 163 -12.76 -9.65 7.83
C VAL A 163 -11.87 -10.66 7.10
N ASP A 164 -11.42 -11.65 7.86
CA ASP A 164 -10.66 -12.78 7.34
C ASP A 164 -11.59 -13.88 6.81
N GLU A 165 -10.99 -15.01 6.42
CA GLU A 165 -11.70 -16.20 5.93
C GLU A 165 -12.67 -16.82 6.95
N THR A 166 -12.59 -16.43 8.23
CA THR A 166 -13.47 -16.94 9.30
C THR A 166 -14.78 -16.16 9.42
N PHE A 167 -14.93 -15.04 8.70
CA PHE A 167 -16.20 -14.32 8.63
C PHE A 167 -17.23 -15.16 7.85
N VAL A 168 -18.03 -15.95 8.57
CA VAL A 168 -19.06 -16.83 8.01
C VAL A 168 -20.44 -16.47 8.57
N GLY A 169 -21.45 -16.52 7.71
CA GLY A 169 -22.83 -16.17 8.04
C GLY A 169 -23.11 -14.66 7.90
N ARG A 170 -24.23 -14.21 8.46
CA ARG A 170 -24.68 -12.79 8.42
C ARG A 170 -25.08 -12.24 7.05
N GLU A 171 -25.33 -13.10 6.08
CA GLU A 171 -25.80 -12.69 4.75
C GLU A 171 -27.10 -11.89 4.82
N THR A 172 -28.00 -12.22 5.74
CA THR A 172 -29.25 -11.48 5.98
C THR A 172 -28.99 -10.04 6.43
N GLU A 173 -28.04 -9.85 7.35
CA GLU A 173 -27.68 -8.55 7.88
C GLU A 173 -26.87 -7.72 6.88
N LEU A 174 -25.96 -8.35 6.12
CA LEU A 174 -25.29 -7.72 4.99
C LEU A 174 -26.30 -7.26 3.94
N GLN A 175 -27.29 -8.09 3.62
CA GLN A 175 -28.33 -7.71 2.66
C GLN A 175 -29.19 -6.56 3.18
N ALA A 176 -29.51 -6.53 4.48
CA ALA A 176 -30.21 -5.41 5.10
C ALA A 176 -29.40 -4.11 5.00
N LEU A 177 -28.09 -4.16 5.25
CA LEU A 177 -27.18 -3.03 5.06
C LEU A 177 -27.14 -2.55 3.60
N ARG A 178 -26.98 -3.47 2.64
CA ARG A 178 -26.98 -3.15 1.20
C ARG A 178 -28.27 -2.47 0.75
N ASN A 179 -29.42 -2.98 1.23
CA ASN A 179 -30.73 -2.42 0.93
C ASN A 179 -30.89 -1.01 1.52
N PHE A 180 -30.45 -0.81 2.76
CA PHE A 180 -30.53 0.48 3.45
C PHE A 180 -29.68 1.56 2.78
N VAL A 181 -28.43 1.22 2.41
CA VAL A 181 -27.53 2.17 1.74
C VAL A 181 -27.94 2.44 0.28
N GLY A 182 -28.92 1.70 -0.24
CA GLY A 182 -29.44 1.95 -1.59
C GLY A 182 -28.46 1.58 -2.69
N VAL A 183 -27.57 0.59 -2.45
CA VAL A 183 -26.58 0.10 -3.43
C VAL A 183 -27.26 -0.45 -4.71
N VAL A 184 -28.59 -0.59 -4.72
CA VAL A 184 -29.43 -1.05 -5.84
C VAL A 184 -29.98 0.08 -6.74
N ALA A 185 -29.75 1.37 -6.45
CA ALA A 185 -30.25 2.46 -7.31
C ALA A 185 -29.18 2.96 -8.33
N PRO A 186 -29.53 3.17 -9.63
CA PRO A 186 -28.57 3.26 -10.73
C PRO A 186 -27.91 4.63 -10.95
N SER A 187 -28.20 5.66 -10.13
CA SER A 187 -27.63 6.99 -10.37
C SER A 187 -27.25 7.72 -9.07
N ILE A 188 -26.03 8.25 -9.04
CA ILE A 188 -25.46 9.06 -7.96
C ILE A 188 -26.31 10.33 -7.71
N TRP A 189 -26.97 10.85 -8.76
CA TRP A 189 -27.84 12.03 -8.72
C TRP A 189 -29.17 11.80 -7.99
N GLU A 190 -29.74 10.59 -8.02
CA GLU A 190 -30.93 10.26 -7.22
C GLU A 190 -30.58 10.10 -5.73
N ARG A 191 -29.37 9.63 -5.42
CA ARG A 191 -28.86 9.55 -4.03
C ARG A 191 -28.53 10.91 -3.42
N LEU A 192 -28.09 11.88 -4.21
CA LEU A 192 -27.88 13.25 -3.72
C LEU A 192 -29.18 14.05 -3.60
N ARG A 193 -30.16 13.82 -4.49
CA ARG A 193 -31.48 14.47 -4.39
C ARG A 193 -32.26 14.04 -3.14
N SER A 194 -32.11 12.81 -2.66
CA SER A 194 -32.69 12.39 -1.37
C SER A 194 -31.96 12.98 -0.16
N PHE A 195 -30.71 13.44 -0.31
CA PHE A 195 -30.01 14.19 0.74
C PHE A 195 -30.45 15.67 0.80
N VAL A 196 -30.78 16.28 -0.34
CA VAL A 196 -31.22 17.68 -0.41
C VAL A 196 -32.75 17.80 -0.22
N GLY A 197 -33.51 16.74 -0.47
CA GLY A 197 -34.93 16.60 -0.13
C GLY A 197 -35.12 15.52 0.93
N LEU A 198 -35.20 15.91 2.20
CA LEU A 198 -35.46 15.04 3.35
C LEU A 198 -36.79 14.26 3.18
N GLU A 199 -36.77 13.15 2.47
CA GLU A 199 -37.38 11.93 3.00
C GLU A 199 -36.28 11.24 3.81
N SER A 200 -36.11 11.71 5.05
CA SER A 200 -35.16 11.20 6.02
C SER A 200 -35.40 9.71 6.24
N GLN A 201 -34.62 8.86 5.57
CA GLN A 201 -34.49 7.49 5.99
C GLN A 201 -33.95 7.51 7.43
N PRO A 202 -34.66 6.92 8.40
CA PRO A 202 -34.23 6.93 9.78
C PRO A 202 -32.87 6.24 9.91
N PRO A 203 -32.01 6.65 10.86
CA PRO A 203 -30.71 6.03 11.05
C PRO A 203 -30.87 4.52 11.33
N MET A 204 -30.09 3.71 10.64
CA MET A 204 -30.01 2.27 10.93
C MET A 204 -29.16 2.04 12.17
N VAL A 205 -29.69 1.28 13.13
CA VAL A 205 -28.98 0.90 14.36
C VAL A 205 -28.64 -0.59 14.34
N LEU A 206 -27.36 -0.91 14.41
CA LEU A 206 -26.87 -2.28 14.59
C LEU A 206 -26.61 -2.53 16.06
N TRP A 207 -27.36 -3.46 16.66
CA TRP A 207 -27.26 -3.79 18.07
C TRP A 207 -27.00 -5.28 18.30
N GLY A 208 -26.46 -5.61 19.47
CA GLY A 208 -26.11 -6.98 19.85
C GLY A 208 -24.98 -7.00 20.88
N PRO A 209 -24.74 -8.14 21.52
CA PRO A 209 -23.72 -8.27 22.56
C PRO A 209 -22.31 -7.88 22.07
N GLY A 210 -21.43 -7.54 23.00
CA GLY A 210 -20.01 -7.31 22.70
C GLY A 210 -19.38 -8.54 22.05
N GLY A 211 -18.43 -8.34 21.13
CA GLY A 211 -17.72 -9.43 20.45
C GLY A 211 -18.52 -10.19 19.38
N ILE A 212 -19.79 -9.87 19.14
CA ILE A 212 -20.64 -10.58 18.17
C ILE A 212 -20.31 -10.29 16.68
N GLY A 213 -19.29 -9.48 16.42
CA GLY A 213 -18.83 -9.17 15.05
C GLY A 213 -19.51 -8.00 14.35
N LYS A 214 -20.11 -7.04 15.07
CA LYS A 214 -20.75 -5.84 14.46
C LYS A 214 -19.77 -5.03 13.61
N THR A 215 -18.58 -4.78 14.13
CA THR A 215 -17.52 -4.05 13.41
C THR A 215 -17.03 -4.84 12.20
N ALA A 216 -16.91 -6.17 12.32
CA ALA A 216 -16.56 -7.04 11.21
C ALA A 216 -17.65 -7.04 10.11
N LEU A 217 -18.94 -7.00 10.49
CA LEU A 217 -20.05 -6.87 9.53
C LEU A 217 -19.98 -5.56 8.74
N ILE A 218 -19.76 -4.43 9.42
CA ILE A 218 -19.58 -3.12 8.77
C ILE A 218 -18.33 -3.15 7.89
N GLY A 219 -17.23 -3.70 8.40
CA GLY A 219 -15.98 -3.85 7.66
C GLY A 219 -16.15 -4.67 6.39
N LYS A 220 -16.88 -5.79 6.46
CA LYS A 220 -17.16 -6.66 5.30
C LYS A 220 -17.94 -5.90 4.24
N PHE A 221 -18.99 -5.21 4.64
CA PHE A 221 -19.78 -4.36 3.75
C PHE A 221 -18.92 -3.28 3.08
N LEU A 222 -18.07 -2.58 3.84
CA LEU A 222 -17.21 -1.52 3.31
C LEU A 222 -16.10 -2.07 2.40
N LEU A 223 -15.52 -3.23 2.71
CA LEU A 223 -14.53 -3.90 1.85
C LEU A 223 -15.14 -4.34 0.53
N GLU A 224 -16.33 -4.96 0.55
CA GLU A 224 -17.08 -5.29 -0.66
C GLU A 224 -17.37 -4.04 -1.51
N HIS A 225 -17.74 -2.95 -0.84
CA HIS A 225 -18.04 -1.67 -1.47
C HIS A 225 -16.81 -1.02 -2.13
N VAL A 226 -15.65 -1.04 -1.47
CA VAL A 226 -14.39 -0.52 -2.07
C VAL A 226 -13.93 -1.36 -3.26
N ASN A 227 -14.24 -2.65 -3.25
CA ASN A 227 -13.96 -3.57 -4.37
C ASN A 227 -14.99 -3.47 -5.51
N ALA A 228 -16.12 -2.79 -5.30
CA ALA A 228 -17.15 -2.69 -6.31
C ALA A 228 -16.71 -1.84 -7.52
N PRO A 229 -17.26 -2.10 -8.72
CA PRO A 229 -17.02 -1.28 -9.91
C PRO A 229 -17.34 0.20 -9.67
N GLN A 230 -16.68 1.10 -10.41
CA GLN A 230 -16.79 2.55 -10.21
C GLN A 230 -18.24 3.10 -10.25
N SER A 231 -19.13 2.45 -11.00
CA SER A 231 -20.55 2.83 -11.10
C SER A 231 -21.36 2.60 -9.82
N GLY A 232 -20.85 1.82 -8.87
CA GLY A 232 -21.49 1.53 -7.58
C GLY A 232 -20.82 2.18 -6.36
N TRP A 233 -19.67 2.83 -6.55
CA TRP A 233 -18.87 3.40 -5.45
C TRP A 233 -19.49 4.69 -4.89
N PHE A 234 -19.40 4.86 -3.57
CA PHE A 234 -19.81 6.06 -2.83
C PHE A 234 -18.78 6.36 -1.71
N PRO A 235 -18.49 7.63 -1.42
CA PRO A 235 -17.60 7.99 -0.33
C PRO A 235 -18.30 7.78 1.02
N PHE A 236 -17.54 7.39 2.04
CA PHE A 236 -18.07 7.17 3.39
C PHE A 236 -17.09 7.69 4.45
N SER A 237 -17.56 7.91 5.66
CA SER A 237 -16.69 8.16 6.82
C SER A 237 -16.98 7.14 7.91
N TYR A 238 -15.93 6.60 8.49
CA TYR A 238 -16.00 5.75 9.67
C TYR A 238 -15.43 6.50 10.87
N LEU A 239 -16.27 6.68 11.90
CA LEU A 239 -15.92 7.36 13.14
C LEU A 239 -15.99 6.37 14.30
N THR A 240 -14.89 6.23 15.02
CA THR A 240 -14.86 5.54 16.30
C THR A 240 -15.02 6.56 17.42
N PHE A 241 -16.09 6.41 18.20
CA PHE A 241 -16.36 7.29 19.34
C PHE A 241 -15.47 7.00 20.56
N ASP A 242 -14.61 5.98 20.46
CA ASP A 242 -13.60 5.64 21.46
C ASP A 242 -12.23 6.27 21.15
N SER A 243 -12.11 7.10 20.10
CA SER A 243 -10.83 7.72 19.72
C SER A 243 -10.53 9.01 20.51
N GLU A 244 -9.28 9.19 20.92
CA GLU A 244 -8.81 10.41 21.58
C GLU A 244 -8.89 11.66 20.68
N THR A 245 -8.96 11.45 19.37
CA THR A 245 -9.00 12.51 18.34
C THR A 245 -10.40 13.05 18.06
N VAL A 246 -11.45 12.40 18.56
CA VAL A 246 -12.85 12.77 18.29
C VAL A 246 -13.60 12.93 19.62
N ASP A 247 -13.91 14.17 20.00
CA ASP A 247 -14.76 14.45 21.15
C ASP A 247 -16.21 14.69 20.69
N ILE A 248 -17.12 13.80 21.09
CA ILE A 248 -18.55 13.90 20.79
C ILE A 248 -19.16 15.20 21.35
N ARG A 249 -18.58 15.73 22.44
CA ARG A 249 -19.02 16.99 23.06
C ARG A 249 -18.60 18.21 22.27
N GLU A 250 -17.69 18.05 21.30
CA GLU A 250 -17.23 19.09 20.40
C GLU A 250 -17.58 18.70 18.95
N PRO A 251 -18.84 18.92 18.48
CA PRO A 251 -19.30 18.46 17.17
C PRO A 251 -18.44 18.90 15.98
N PHE A 252 -17.68 19.99 16.15
CA PHE A 252 -16.71 20.44 15.16
C PHE A 252 -15.61 19.40 14.88
N THR A 253 -15.14 18.65 15.89
CA THR A 253 -14.11 17.61 15.70
C THR A 253 -14.64 16.45 14.86
N LEU A 254 -15.94 16.13 14.97
CA LEU A 254 -16.60 15.15 14.11
C LEU A 254 -16.62 15.61 12.65
N LEU A 255 -17.00 16.87 12.42
CA LEU A 255 -17.06 17.43 11.07
C LEU A 255 -15.68 17.45 10.42
N VAL A 256 -14.64 17.89 11.16
CA VAL A 256 -13.26 17.89 10.67
C VAL A 256 -12.84 16.47 10.29
N ALA A 257 -13.02 15.48 11.18
CA ALA A 257 -12.67 14.09 10.91
C ALA A 257 -13.39 13.52 9.66
N VAL A 258 -14.69 13.82 9.51
CA VAL A 258 -15.47 13.41 8.33
C VAL A 258 -14.94 14.07 7.06
N THR A 259 -14.78 15.39 7.06
CA THR A 259 -14.32 16.13 5.87
C THR A 259 -12.95 15.66 5.41
N SER A 260 -12.00 15.41 6.33
CA SER A 260 -10.67 14.90 5.99
C SER A 260 -10.73 13.50 5.37
N GLN A 261 -11.60 12.61 5.85
CA GLN A 261 -11.78 11.27 5.24
C GLN A 261 -12.43 11.35 3.85
N LEU A 262 -13.39 12.26 3.67
CA LEU A 262 -14.11 12.42 2.41
C LEU A 262 -13.26 13.10 1.32
N GLU A 263 -12.51 14.15 1.67
CA GLU A 263 -11.57 14.83 0.77
C GLU A 263 -10.52 13.85 0.22
N PHE A 264 -10.05 12.93 1.06
CA PHE A 264 -9.11 11.91 0.63
C PHE A 264 -9.72 10.87 -0.34
N GLN A 265 -11.04 10.64 -0.27
CA GLN A 265 -11.76 9.66 -1.09
C GLN A 265 -12.28 10.23 -2.40
N VAL A 266 -12.60 11.53 -2.47
CA VAL A 266 -13.11 12.21 -3.66
C VAL A 266 -12.00 13.09 -4.24
N PRO A 267 -11.35 12.68 -5.35
CA PRO A 267 -10.30 13.50 -5.96
C PRO A 267 -10.88 14.83 -6.45
N ASP A 268 -10.12 15.92 -6.33
CA ASP A 268 -10.34 17.16 -7.08
C ASP A 268 -10.42 16.83 -8.59
N GLY A 269 -11.64 16.78 -9.13
CA GLY A 269 -11.84 16.54 -10.57
C GLY A 269 -13.09 15.76 -11.00
N SER A 270 -13.86 15.15 -10.10
CA SER A 270 -15.22 14.67 -10.45
C SER A 270 -16.29 15.78 -10.38
N ALA A 271 -15.86 17.03 -10.17
CA ALA A 271 -16.69 18.24 -10.26
C ALA A 271 -16.64 18.92 -11.64
N GLY A 272 -16.07 18.26 -12.66
CA GLY A 272 -16.05 18.76 -14.05
C GLY A 272 -17.05 18.01 -14.92
N ASP A 273 -18.30 18.49 -14.93
CA ASP A 273 -19.32 18.38 -16.00
C ASP A 273 -20.76 18.64 -15.51
N SER A 274 -20.95 19.14 -14.29
CA SER A 274 -22.24 19.71 -13.88
C SER A 274 -22.20 21.23 -13.92
N GLU A 275 -22.48 21.76 -15.10
CA GLU A 275 -22.91 23.14 -15.29
C GLU A 275 -24.06 23.43 -14.31
N PHE A 276 -23.78 24.17 -13.23
CA PHE A 276 -24.80 24.60 -12.28
C PHE A 276 -25.87 25.42 -13.03
N PRO A 277 -27.15 24.98 -13.09
CA PRO A 277 -28.18 25.80 -13.69
C PRO A 277 -28.37 27.04 -12.81
N LYS A 278 -28.09 28.21 -13.38
CA LYS A 278 -28.36 29.50 -12.72
C LYS A 278 -29.83 29.54 -12.26
N PRO A 279 -30.11 30.05 -11.05
CA PRO A 279 -31.48 30.19 -10.58
C PRO A 279 -32.27 31.05 -11.57
N ARG A 280 -33.36 30.49 -12.11
CA ARG A 280 -34.34 31.29 -12.85
C ARG A 280 -34.97 32.26 -11.85
N LYS A 281 -34.87 33.56 -12.19
CA LYS A 281 -35.60 34.64 -11.52
C LYS A 281 -37.10 34.44 -11.70
#